data_AF-A0A819PQW1-F1
#
_entry.id   AF-A0A819PQW1-F1
#
_cell.length_a   1.000
_cell.length_b   1.000
_cell.length_c   1.000
_cell.angle_alpha   90.00
_cell.angle_beta   90.00
_cell.angle_gamma   90.00
#
_symmetry.space_group_name_H-M   'P 1'
#
loop_
_entity.id
_entity.type
_entity.pdbx_description
1 polymer ?
#
loop_
_entity_poly.entity_id
_entity_poly.type
_entity_poly.pdbx_seq_one_letter_code
_entity_poly.pdbx_strand_id
1 'polypeptide(L)'
;MWHELVKSITITNELLFKIGLMLRILPTTLISVFQQIWLNDNESNVLSLHLTLEQRILLGGIMVNWIVEQQVERALNFANQEKWEDFEKEILNVPHTNWIPSEHVPWLILELEMNITIREIQVQVARHMIQPMLNENNASVRNIVMQMNMGEGKTSVILPMLALSLCSSSSSLVRIIVLKAVFPMN
;
A
#
# COMPACT_ATOMS: atom_id res chain seq x y z
N MET A 1 25.75 -3.36 8.35
CA MET A 1 24.31 -3.67 8.49
C MET A 1 23.59 -2.79 9.52
N TRP A 2 23.47 -3.14 10.82
CA TRP A 2 22.71 -2.30 11.78
C TRP A 2 23.25 -0.88 11.91
N HIS A 3 24.57 -0.71 11.95
CA HIS A 3 25.17 0.64 12.02
C HIS A 3 24.95 1.49 10.76
N GLU A 4 24.90 0.88 9.57
CA GLU A 4 24.65 1.60 8.32
C GLU A 4 23.17 1.92 8.15
N LEU A 5 22.29 0.99 8.52
CA LEU A 5 20.85 1.18 8.51
C LEU A 5 20.46 2.26 9.53
N VAL A 6 21.02 2.19 10.75
CA VAL A 6 20.86 3.25 11.76
C VAL A 6 21.40 4.58 11.22
N LYS A 7 22.60 4.63 10.63
CA LYS A 7 23.15 5.87 10.04
C LYS A 7 22.28 6.42 8.91
N SER A 8 21.81 5.58 8.00
CA SER A 8 20.96 5.98 6.87
C SER A 8 19.62 6.53 7.36
N ILE A 9 19.04 5.95 8.41
CA ILE A 9 17.76 6.40 8.97
C ILE A 9 17.93 7.66 9.83
N THR A 10 19.02 7.76 10.60
CA THR A 10 19.27 8.90 11.50
C THR A 10 19.77 10.15 10.80
N ILE A 11 20.64 10.03 9.78
CA ILE A 11 21.19 11.20 9.06
C ILE A 11 20.08 11.97 8.36
N THR A 12 19.10 11.28 7.77
CA THR A 12 18.02 11.90 7.00
C THR A 12 16.89 12.41 7.90
N ASN A 13 16.73 11.86 9.11
CA ASN A 13 15.54 12.08 9.95
C ASN A 13 15.85 12.55 11.39
N GLU A 14 17.02 13.16 11.63
CA GLU A 14 17.51 13.50 12.99
C GLU A 14 16.53 14.35 13.82
N LEU A 15 15.81 15.29 13.18
CA LEU A 15 14.78 16.09 13.83
C LEU A 15 13.59 15.24 14.29
N LEU A 16 13.17 14.25 13.51
CA LEU A 16 12.04 13.39 13.85
C LEU A 16 12.34 12.43 15.02
N PHE A 17 13.61 12.00 15.16
CA PHE A 17 14.08 11.27 16.34
C PHE A 17 13.99 12.12 17.61
N LYS A 18 14.37 13.40 17.53
CA LYS A 18 14.32 14.34 18.68
C LYS A 18 12.90 14.61 19.17
N ILE A 19 11.89 14.46 18.31
CA ILE A 19 10.47 14.75 18.65
C ILE A 19 9.70 13.46 19.01
N GLY A 20 10.36 12.29 19.03
CA GLY A 20 9.71 11.01 19.38
C GLY A 20 8.78 10.44 18.30
N LEU A 21 8.85 10.96 17.06
CA LEU A 21 7.97 10.57 15.95
C LEU A 21 8.57 9.43 15.09
N MET A 22 9.52 8.67 15.64
CA MET A 22 10.21 7.58 14.95
C MET A 22 9.25 6.48 14.44
N LEU A 23 8.19 6.19 15.20
CA LEU A 23 7.13 5.25 14.81
C LEU A 23 6.33 5.73 13.57
N ARG A 24 6.33 7.04 13.29
CA ARG A 24 5.62 7.65 12.15
C ARG A 24 6.41 7.62 10.83
N ILE A 25 7.73 7.46 10.90
CA ILE A 25 8.64 7.36 9.75
C ILE A 25 8.74 5.91 9.23
N LEU A 26 8.26 4.98 10.06
CA LEU A 26 8.57 3.56 9.99
C LEU A 26 8.00 2.84 8.76
N PRO A 27 6.88 3.24 8.14
CA PRO A 27 6.47 2.60 6.90
C PRO A 27 7.26 3.13 5.70
N THR A 28 7.18 4.43 5.42
CA THR A 28 7.66 5.04 4.16
C THR A 28 9.14 4.79 3.87
N THR A 29 10.01 4.94 4.88
CA THR A 29 11.46 4.71 4.73
C THR A 29 11.84 3.24 4.67
N LEU A 30 11.24 2.36 5.48
CA LEU A 30 11.48 0.91 5.40
C LEU A 30 10.94 0.34 4.09
N ILE A 31 9.75 0.77 3.65
CA ILE A 31 9.07 0.35 2.42
C ILE A 31 9.95 0.56 1.19
N SER A 32 10.62 1.71 1.07
CA SER A 32 11.53 2.00 -0.05
C SER A 32 12.70 1.00 -0.12
N VAL A 33 13.15 0.50 1.04
CA VAL A 33 14.18 -0.54 1.15
C VAL A 33 13.58 -1.93 0.89
N PHE A 34 12.31 -2.17 1.25
CA PHE A 34 11.64 -3.46 1.09
C PHE A 34 11.13 -3.76 -0.32
N GLN A 35 10.67 -2.75 -1.07
CA GLN A 35 10.28 -2.92 -2.46
C GLN A 35 11.44 -3.47 -3.29
N GLN A 36 12.68 -3.06 -2.99
CA GLN A 36 13.89 -3.59 -3.63
C GLN A 36 14.21 -5.04 -3.21
N ILE A 37 13.87 -5.45 -1.98
CA ILE A 37 14.13 -6.80 -1.46
C ILE A 37 13.13 -7.84 -1.99
N TRP A 38 11.87 -7.45 -2.18
CA TRP A 38 10.81 -8.37 -2.61
C TRP A 38 10.73 -8.55 -4.14
N LEU A 39 11.24 -7.58 -4.92
CA LEU A 39 11.29 -7.65 -6.39
C LEU A 39 12.59 -8.31 -6.92
N ASN A 40 13.70 -8.27 -6.16
CA ASN A 40 15.00 -8.78 -6.61
C ASN A 40 15.26 -10.23 -6.19
N ASP A 41 14.41 -11.16 -6.62
CA ASP A 41 14.76 -12.59 -6.55
C ASP A 41 15.87 -12.97 -7.56
N ASN A 42 16.18 -12.11 -8.56
CA ASN A 42 17.04 -12.52 -9.69
C ASN A 42 18.22 -11.60 -10.09
N GLU A 43 18.45 -10.42 -9.52
CA GLU A 43 19.65 -9.65 -9.89
C GLU A 43 20.40 -9.06 -8.69
N SER A 44 21.66 -9.49 -8.59
CA SER A 44 22.70 -8.97 -7.72
C SER A 44 23.00 -7.50 -7.98
N ASN A 45 23.18 -6.75 -6.87
CA ASN A 45 23.63 -5.36 -6.70
C ASN A 45 22.46 -4.35 -6.57
N VAL A 46 22.37 -3.47 -5.57
CA VAL A 46 23.44 -2.70 -4.90
C VAL A 46 23.24 -2.51 -3.38
N LEU A 47 22.14 -2.96 -2.74
CA LEU A 47 22.00 -2.91 -1.27
C LEU A 47 21.19 -4.11 -0.74
N SER A 48 21.66 -5.34 -0.97
CA SER A 48 21.00 -6.55 -0.48
C SER A 48 21.12 -6.66 1.05
N LEU A 49 20.18 -6.05 1.77
CA LEU A 49 19.81 -6.53 3.09
C LEU A 49 19.22 -7.94 2.92
N HIS A 50 20.10 -8.95 2.88
CA HIS A 50 19.71 -10.35 2.94
C HIS A 50 19.08 -10.62 4.31
N LEU A 51 17.78 -10.35 4.42
CA LEU A 51 16.99 -10.74 5.57
C LEU A 51 16.69 -12.22 5.48
N THR A 52 16.82 -12.92 6.60
CA THR A 52 16.38 -14.31 6.73
C THR A 52 14.87 -14.42 6.54
N LEU A 53 14.37 -15.62 6.20
CA LEU A 53 12.93 -15.88 6.04
C LEU A 53 12.14 -15.46 7.30
N GLU A 54 12.65 -15.80 8.48
CA GLU A 54 12.03 -15.45 9.77
C GLU A 54 11.92 -13.94 9.96
N GLN A 55 12.97 -13.19 9.62
CA GLN A 55 12.96 -11.73 9.69
C GLN A 55 11.95 -11.11 8.72
N ARG A 56 11.78 -11.67 7.53
CA ARG A 56 10.76 -11.20 6.56
C ARG A 56 9.34 -11.45 7.07
N ILE A 57 9.09 -12.61 7.66
CA ILE A 57 7.79 -12.95 8.26
C ILE A 57 7.48 -12.00 9.42
N LEU A 58 8.43 -11.83 10.33
CA LEU A 58 8.28 -10.95 11.49
C LEU A 58 8.01 -9.51 11.05
N LEU A 59 8.73 -9.04 10.04
CA LEU A 59 8.54 -7.71 9.48
C LEU A 59 7.18 -7.54 8.79
N GLY A 60 6.76 -8.50 7.99
CA GLY A 60 5.41 -8.50 7.40
C GLY A 60 4.32 -8.46 8.48
N GLY A 61 4.50 -9.21 9.56
CA GLY A 61 3.60 -9.15 10.72
C GLY A 61 3.55 -7.79 11.40
N ILE A 62 4.71 -7.13 11.57
CA ILE A 62 4.79 -5.76 12.08
C ILE A 62 4.03 -4.78 11.17
N MET A 63 4.23 -4.87 9.86
CA MET A 63 3.56 -4.00 8.88
C MET A 63 2.04 -4.13 8.94
N VAL A 64 1.52 -5.37 9.03
CA VAL A 64 0.08 -5.61 9.20
C VAL A 64 -0.43 -5.00 10.51
N ASN A 65 0.31 -5.13 11.61
CA ASN A 65 -0.07 -4.53 12.89
C ASN A 65 -0.10 -3.00 12.84
N TRP A 66 0.83 -2.35 12.15
CA TRP A 66 0.81 -0.89 11.99
C TRP A 66 -0.42 -0.39 11.24
N ILE A 67 -0.95 -1.15 10.29
CA ILE A 67 -2.18 -0.77 9.59
C ILE A 67 -3.36 -0.76 10.56
N VAL A 68 -3.44 -1.75 11.44
CA VAL A 68 -4.46 -1.80 12.49
C VAL A 68 -4.29 -0.63 13.47
N GLU A 69 -3.05 -0.31 13.87
CA GLU A 69 -2.75 0.84 14.71
C GLU A 69 -3.21 2.16 14.06
N GLN A 70 -2.83 2.38 12.79
CA GLN A 70 -3.25 3.55 12.01
C GLN A 70 -4.78 3.65 11.89
N GLN A 71 -5.47 2.54 11.66
CA GLN A 71 -6.93 2.49 11.61
C GLN A 71 -7.57 2.92 12.94
N VAL A 72 -7.05 2.41 14.07
CA VAL A 72 -7.54 2.80 15.40
C VAL A 72 -7.30 4.29 15.64
N GLU A 73 -6.12 4.82 15.30
CA GLU A 73 -5.85 6.26 15.41
C GLU A 73 -6.83 7.10 14.58
N ARG A 74 -7.10 6.72 13.33
CA ARG A 74 -8.07 7.39 12.47
C ARG A 74 -9.48 7.34 13.06
N ALA A 75 -9.90 6.17 13.54
CA ALA A 75 -11.19 6.01 14.21
C ALA A 75 -11.29 6.94 15.43
N LEU A 76 -10.31 6.92 16.34
CA LEU A 76 -10.30 7.80 17.51
C LEU A 76 -10.36 9.29 17.14
N ASN A 77 -9.70 9.70 16.05
CA ASN A 77 -9.79 11.06 15.53
C ASN A 77 -11.21 11.42 15.08
N PHE A 78 -11.95 10.51 14.45
CA PHE A 78 -13.36 10.72 14.12
C PHE A 78 -14.24 10.84 15.36
N ALA A 79 -14.03 9.98 16.36
CA ALA A 79 -14.75 10.04 17.63
C ALA A 79 -14.52 11.37 18.37
N ASN A 80 -13.27 11.84 18.43
CA ASN A 80 -12.91 13.14 19.02
C ASN A 80 -13.54 14.34 18.30
N GLN A 81 -13.89 14.19 17.02
CA GLN A 81 -14.58 15.21 16.22
C GLN A 81 -16.11 15.01 16.19
N GLU A 82 -16.65 14.10 17.01
CA GLU A 82 -18.08 13.73 17.07
C GLU A 82 -18.64 13.18 15.74
N LYS A 83 -17.77 12.67 14.85
CA LYS A 83 -18.14 12.05 13.56
C LYS A 83 -18.39 10.56 13.71
N TRP A 84 -19.46 10.20 14.41
CA TRP A 84 -19.77 8.81 14.76
C TRP A 84 -20.03 7.89 13.56
N GLU A 85 -20.62 8.40 12.48
CA GLU A 85 -20.82 7.61 11.25
C GLU A 85 -19.50 7.21 10.59
N ASP A 86 -18.51 8.10 10.57
CA ASP A 86 -17.21 7.83 9.98
C ASP A 86 -16.36 6.93 10.88
N PHE A 87 -16.48 7.09 12.20
CA PHE A 87 -15.91 6.17 13.19
C PHE A 87 -16.42 4.73 12.99
N GLU A 88 -17.73 4.57 12.85
CA GLU A 88 -18.34 3.25 12.66
C GLU A 88 -17.86 2.62 11.34
N LYS A 89 -17.86 3.39 10.23
CA LYS A 89 -17.31 2.92 8.95
C LYS A 89 -15.84 2.51 9.06
N GLU A 90 -15.04 3.27 9.80
CA GLU A 90 -13.62 2.99 9.97
C GLU A 90 -13.40 1.68 10.74
N ILE A 91 -14.11 1.45 11.86
CA ILE A 91 -13.95 0.21 12.66
C ILE A 91 -14.55 -1.01 11.98
N LEU A 92 -15.68 -0.86 11.26
CA LEU A 92 -16.30 -1.97 10.54
C LEU A 92 -15.45 -2.44 9.35
N ASN A 93 -14.54 -1.61 8.84
CA ASN A 93 -13.66 -1.94 7.74
C ASN A 93 -12.51 -2.85 8.19
N VAL A 94 -12.78 -4.13 8.41
CA VAL A 94 -11.73 -5.09 8.83
C VAL A 94 -10.66 -5.19 7.73
N PRO A 95 -9.37 -4.93 8.03
CA PRO A 95 -8.30 -5.00 7.05
C PRO A 95 -8.09 -6.43 6.57
N HIS A 96 -7.60 -6.56 5.32
CA HIS A 96 -7.10 -7.84 4.76
C HIS A 96 -8.12 -9.00 4.75
N THR A 97 -9.42 -8.70 4.67
CA THR A 97 -10.50 -9.71 4.68
C THR A 97 -10.54 -10.59 3.44
N ASN A 98 -10.30 -10.00 2.27
CA ASN A 98 -10.42 -10.69 0.99
C ASN A 98 -9.11 -10.73 0.19
N TRP A 99 -7.98 -10.37 0.78
CA TRP A 99 -6.65 -10.46 0.15
C TRP A 99 -5.57 -10.70 1.20
N ILE A 100 -4.44 -11.27 0.76
CA ILE A 100 -3.37 -11.68 1.64
C ILE A 100 -2.19 -10.69 1.48
N PRO A 101 -1.77 -9.99 2.55
CA PRO A 101 -0.65 -9.05 2.55
C PRO A 101 0.63 -9.56 1.90
N SER A 102 1.00 -10.82 2.15
CA SER A 102 2.22 -11.43 1.61
C SER A 102 2.15 -11.73 0.12
N GLU A 103 0.97 -11.79 -0.48
CA GLU A 103 0.79 -12.01 -1.93
C GLU A 103 0.76 -10.69 -2.70
N HIS A 104 0.40 -9.59 -2.01
CA HIS A 104 0.26 -8.26 -2.60
C HIS A 104 0.97 -7.19 -1.76
N VAL A 105 2.29 -7.35 -1.57
CA VAL A 105 3.13 -6.40 -0.82
C VAL A 105 2.97 -4.95 -1.30
N PRO A 106 2.86 -4.64 -2.61
CA PRO A 106 2.62 -3.25 -3.06
C PRO A 106 1.32 -2.63 -2.53
N TRP A 107 0.27 -3.41 -2.30
CA TRP A 107 -0.98 -2.89 -1.72
C TRP A 107 -0.84 -2.64 -0.22
N LEU A 108 -0.10 -3.50 0.49
CA LEU A 108 0.24 -3.30 1.89
C LEU A 108 1.05 -2.00 2.09
N ILE A 109 1.98 -1.77 1.17
CA ILE A 109 2.76 -0.53 1.09
C ILE A 109 1.85 0.67 0.89
N LEU A 110 0.91 0.58 -0.05
CA LEU A 110 -0.04 1.66 -0.35
C LEU A 110 -0.89 2.03 0.87
N GLU A 111 -1.40 1.06 1.63
CA GLU A 111 -2.16 1.30 2.87
C GLU A 111 -1.36 2.13 3.87
N LEU A 112 -0.12 1.71 4.10
CA LEU A 112 0.76 2.33 5.08
C LEU A 112 1.20 3.74 4.70
N GLU A 113 1.59 3.95 3.44
CA GLU A 113 1.99 5.26 2.89
C GLU A 113 0.83 6.25 2.90
N MET A 114 -0.33 5.82 2.44
CA MET A 114 -1.50 6.68 2.33
C MET A 114 -2.25 6.82 3.65
N ASN A 115 -1.86 6.08 4.69
CA ASN A 115 -2.58 5.99 5.96
C ASN A 115 -4.08 5.69 5.72
N ILE A 116 -4.36 4.62 4.99
CA ILE A 116 -5.71 4.13 4.69
C ILE A 116 -5.83 2.63 4.99
N THR A 117 -7.07 2.14 5.13
CA THR A 117 -7.36 0.71 5.10
C THR A 117 -8.16 0.41 3.83
N ILE A 118 -7.59 -0.44 2.95
CA ILE A 118 -8.22 -0.84 1.70
C ILE A 118 -9.48 -1.65 2.03
N ARG A 119 -10.62 -1.22 1.48
CA ARG A 119 -11.92 -1.85 1.69
C ARG A 119 -12.08 -3.09 0.81
N GLU A 120 -12.88 -4.03 1.27
CA GLU A 120 -13.18 -5.27 0.55
C GLU A 120 -13.65 -5.01 -0.90
N ILE A 121 -14.58 -4.06 -1.09
CA ILE A 121 -15.12 -3.72 -2.41
C ILE A 121 -14.04 -3.16 -3.35
N GLN A 122 -13.06 -2.41 -2.83
CA GLN A 122 -11.98 -1.84 -3.64
C GLN A 122 -11.08 -2.95 -4.20
N VAL A 123 -10.81 -3.98 -3.39
CA VAL A 123 -10.07 -5.18 -3.81
C VAL A 123 -10.84 -5.96 -4.87
N GLN A 124 -12.15 -6.17 -4.66
CA GLN A 124 -13.00 -6.88 -5.63
C GLN A 124 -12.98 -6.17 -6.99
N VAL A 125 -13.14 -4.84 -7.00
CA VAL A 125 -13.09 -4.03 -8.23
C VAL A 125 -11.71 -4.09 -8.86
N ALA A 126 -10.64 -3.91 -8.08
CA ALA A 126 -9.27 -3.96 -8.60
C ALA A 126 -8.98 -5.31 -9.27
N ARG A 127 -9.33 -6.43 -8.63
CA ARG A 127 -9.15 -7.78 -9.20
C ARG A 127 -9.92 -7.99 -10.50
N HIS A 128 -11.19 -7.57 -10.55
CA HIS A 128 -11.98 -7.67 -11.78
C HIS A 128 -11.38 -6.86 -12.93
N MET A 129 -10.78 -5.71 -12.63
CA MET A 129 -10.13 -4.87 -13.64
C MET A 129 -8.77 -5.44 -14.09
N ILE A 130 -8.04 -6.12 -13.21
CA ILE A 130 -6.73 -6.72 -13.52
C ILE A 130 -6.87 -8.06 -14.26
N GLN A 131 -7.83 -8.91 -13.89
CA GLN A 131 -7.95 -10.29 -14.38
C GLN A 131 -7.92 -10.44 -15.92
N PRO A 132 -8.65 -9.65 -16.73
CA PRO A 132 -8.59 -9.78 -18.18
C PRO A 132 -7.34 -9.16 -18.81
N MET A 133 -6.53 -8.41 -18.05
CA MET A 133 -5.27 -7.84 -18.53
C MET A 133 -4.07 -8.79 -18.35
N LEU A 134 -4.17 -9.77 -17.45
CA LEU A 134 -3.10 -10.75 -17.18
C LEU A 134 -3.20 -12.04 -18.03
N ASN A 135 -4.30 -12.25 -18.77
CA ASN A 135 -4.47 -13.46 -19.57
C ASN A 135 -3.75 -13.32 -20.93
N GLU A 136 -2.54 -13.85 -21.01
CA GLU A 136 -1.64 -13.78 -22.18
C GLU A 136 -2.13 -14.58 -23.42
N ASN A 137 -3.13 -15.45 -23.26
CA ASN A 137 -3.59 -16.36 -24.30
C ASN A 137 -4.80 -15.83 -25.08
N ASN A 138 -4.59 -14.89 -26.02
CA ASN A 138 -5.52 -14.54 -27.11
C ASN A 138 -7.00 -14.25 -26.76
N ALA A 139 -7.33 -14.01 -25.48
CA ALA A 139 -8.64 -13.54 -25.10
C ALA A 139 -8.65 -12.03 -25.32
N SER A 140 -9.35 -11.60 -26.37
CA SER A 140 -9.65 -10.20 -26.72
C SER A 140 -9.53 -9.26 -25.51
N VAL A 141 -8.62 -8.29 -25.54
CA VAL A 141 -8.57 -7.22 -24.53
C VAL A 141 -9.98 -6.63 -24.44
N ARG A 142 -10.67 -6.85 -23.32
CA ARG A 142 -12.05 -6.40 -23.14
C ARG A 142 -12.03 -5.06 -22.43
N ASN A 143 -12.75 -4.10 -22.98
CA ASN A 143 -13.04 -2.86 -22.26
C ASN A 143 -13.95 -3.20 -21.08
N ILE A 144 -13.56 -2.79 -19.87
CA ILE A 144 -14.34 -2.99 -18.66
C ILE A 144 -14.82 -1.64 -18.17
N VAL A 145 -16.10 -1.56 -17.85
CA VAL A 145 -16.68 -0.41 -17.17
C VAL A 145 -17.13 -0.86 -15.79
N MET A 146 -16.59 -0.22 -14.76
CA MET A 146 -16.96 -0.45 -13.36
C MET A 146 -17.56 0.84 -12.80
N GLN A 147 -18.61 0.71 -11.98
CA GLN A 147 -19.23 1.83 -11.27
C GLN A 147 -19.13 1.60 -9.76
N MET A 148 -18.82 2.67 -9.02
CA MET A 148 -18.84 2.67 -7.56
C MET A 148 -19.51 3.94 -7.03
N ASN A 149 -19.92 3.91 -5.77
CA ASN A 149 -20.50 5.06 -5.07
C ASN A 149 -19.45 6.15 -4.82
N MET A 150 -19.91 7.42 -4.73
CA MET A 150 -19.03 8.54 -4.41
C MET A 150 -18.46 8.39 -3.01
N GLY A 151 -17.20 8.79 -2.82
CA GLY A 151 -16.50 8.61 -1.53
C GLY A 151 -15.88 7.24 -1.31
N GLU A 152 -16.09 6.25 -2.20
CA GLU A 152 -15.49 4.90 -2.08
C GLU A 152 -14.03 4.80 -2.55
N GLY A 153 -13.34 5.91 -2.76
CA GLY A 153 -11.91 5.89 -3.14
C GLY A 153 -11.62 5.42 -4.56
N LYS A 154 -12.53 5.67 -5.53
CA LYS A 154 -12.39 5.23 -6.93
C LYS A 154 -11.05 5.63 -7.55
N THR A 155 -10.70 6.90 -7.41
CA THR A 155 -9.49 7.46 -8.01
C THR A 155 -8.32 7.45 -7.02
N SER A 156 -8.59 7.69 -5.73
CA SER A 156 -7.54 7.80 -4.71
C SER A 156 -6.98 6.46 -4.23
N VAL A 157 -7.69 5.34 -4.42
CA VAL A 157 -7.27 4.02 -3.93
C VAL A 157 -7.13 3.02 -5.07
N ILE A 158 -8.20 2.80 -5.85
CA ILE A 158 -8.19 1.73 -6.86
C ILE A 158 -7.23 2.03 -8.00
N LEU A 159 -7.16 3.28 -8.45
CA LEU A 159 -6.26 3.64 -9.55
C LEU A 159 -4.77 3.42 -9.20
N PRO A 160 -4.26 3.84 -8.03
CA PRO A 160 -2.96 3.40 -7.53
C PRO A 160 -2.80 1.88 -7.42
N MET A 161 -3.79 1.17 -6.87
CA MET A 161 -3.75 -0.30 -6.78
C MET A 161 -3.55 -0.97 -8.15
N LEU A 162 -4.29 -0.52 -9.16
CA LEU A 162 -4.18 -1.02 -10.54
C LEU A 162 -2.80 -0.73 -11.13
N ALA A 163 -2.28 0.48 -10.93
CA ALA A 163 -0.95 0.83 -11.41
C ALA A 163 0.13 -0.08 -10.83
N LEU A 164 0.09 -0.30 -9.52
CA LEU A 164 1.03 -1.16 -8.81
C LEU A 164 0.94 -2.62 -9.27
N SER A 165 -0.27 -3.13 -9.51
CA SER A 165 -0.48 -4.51 -9.95
C SER A 165 -0.15 -4.77 -11.43
N LEU A 166 -0.15 -3.75 -12.28
CA LEU A 166 0.15 -3.90 -13.71
C LEU A 166 1.61 -3.58 -14.04
N CYS A 167 2.33 -2.90 -13.14
CA CYS A 167 3.75 -2.55 -13.28
C CYS A 167 4.71 -3.69 -12.88
N SER A 168 4.21 -4.91 -12.69
CA SER A 168 4.97 -6.02 -12.11
C SER A 168 6.11 -6.55 -12.99
N SER A 169 6.18 -6.19 -14.27
CA SER A 169 7.28 -6.58 -15.17
C SER A 169 8.16 -5.38 -15.50
N SER A 170 9.48 -5.58 -15.60
CA SER A 170 10.44 -4.56 -16.03
C SER A 170 10.21 -4.04 -17.45
N SER A 171 9.33 -4.68 -18.21
CA SER A 171 8.97 -4.34 -19.59
C SER A 171 7.62 -3.65 -19.75
N SER A 172 6.80 -3.50 -18.69
CA SER A 172 5.47 -2.91 -18.78
C SER A 172 5.42 -1.50 -18.18
N LEU A 173 4.91 -0.53 -18.95
CA LEU A 173 4.67 0.84 -18.49
C LEU A 173 3.16 1.09 -18.42
N VAL A 174 2.66 1.35 -17.22
CA VAL A 174 1.24 1.65 -17.01
C VAL A 174 0.98 3.12 -17.32
N ARG A 175 0.07 3.39 -18.26
CA ARG A 175 -0.38 4.76 -18.56
C ARG A 175 -1.80 4.98 -18.04
N ILE A 176 -1.92 5.93 -17.12
CA ILE A 176 -3.20 6.37 -16.59
C ILE A 176 -3.63 7.63 -17.33
N ILE A 177 -4.85 7.62 -17.89
CA ILE A 177 -5.45 8.78 -18.56
C ILE A 177 -6.72 9.14 -17.78
N VAL A 178 -6.72 10.33 -17.19
CA VAL A 178 -7.82 10.84 -16.36
C VAL A 178 -8.23 12.21 -16.88
N LEU A 179 -9.53 12.51 -16.84
CA LEU A 179 -10.05 13.84 -17.15
C LEU A 179 -9.55 14.84 -16.11
N LYS A 180 -9.21 16.07 -16.53
CA LYS A 180 -8.69 17.12 -15.64
C LYS A 180 -9.54 17.35 -14.38
N ALA A 181 -10.87 17.23 -14.49
CA ALA A 181 -11.80 17.40 -13.38
C ALA A 181 -11.70 16.31 -12.29
N VAL A 182 -11.11 15.15 -12.61
CA VAL A 182 -11.01 13.98 -11.73
C VAL A 182 -9.57 13.76 -11.23
N PHE A 183 -8.60 14.53 -11.74
CA PHE A 183 -7.21 14.48 -11.31
C PHE A 183 -6.93 14.96 -9.88
N PRO A 184 -7.59 16.00 -9.30
CA PRO A 184 -7.25 16.42 -7.94
C PRO A 184 -7.59 15.30 -6.95
N MET A 185 -6.55 14.59 -6.52
CA MET A 185 -6.58 13.69 -5.38
C MET A 185 -6.38 14.58 -4.14
N ASN A 186 -7.41 14.67 -3.30
CA ASN A 186 -7.30 15.30 -1.98
C ASN A 186 -6.63 14.34 -1.00
#